data_AF-A0A1H9F100-F1
#
_entry.id   AF-A0A1H9F100-F1
#
_cell.length_a   1.000
_cell.length_b   1.000
_cell.length_c   1.000
_cell.angle_alpha   90.00
_cell.angle_beta   90.00
_cell.angle_gamma   90.00
#
_symmetry.space_group_name_H-M   'P 1'
#
loop_
_entity.id
_entity.type
_entity.pdbx_description
1 polymer ?
#
loop_
_entity_poly.entity_id
_entity_poly.type
_entity_poly.pdbx_seq_one_letter_code
_entity_poly.pdbx_strand_id
1 'polypeptide(L)'
;MKKVKSLIAILSIFMLITACGKSEPQTMTLSFESNPTTGYSWTATQNPELFTITDEYIENEHEEGMTGVGGQQVFLLLPNEQGTCEITFSYARSWEQTEADTTVSYTVEIDKNKHIKVLSSKLAGGDDINSIPQIPKPVIE
;
A
#
# COMPACT_ATOMS: atom_id res chain seq x y z
N MET A 1 -46.73 -7.02 62.86
CA MET A 1 -47.40 -6.94 61.55
C MET A 1 -46.36 -6.96 60.44
N LYS A 2 -46.62 -7.79 59.41
CA LYS A 2 -45.95 -7.94 58.10
C LYS A 2 -44.47 -8.40 58.08
N LYS A 3 -44.34 -9.72 57.85
CA LYS A 3 -43.12 -10.40 57.36
C LYS A 3 -42.85 -9.99 55.90
N VAL A 4 -41.59 -9.79 55.53
CA VAL A 4 -41.16 -9.84 54.11
C VAL A 4 -40.34 -11.10 53.92
N LYS A 5 -40.78 -11.89 52.93
CA LYS A 5 -40.26 -13.19 52.53
C LYS A 5 -39.38 -13.03 51.29
N SER A 6 -38.48 -14.01 51.12
CA SER A 6 -38.09 -14.62 49.84
C SER A 6 -36.80 -14.15 49.15
N LEU A 7 -35.77 -14.98 49.40
CA LEU A 7 -34.84 -15.59 48.44
C LEU A 7 -35.20 -15.42 46.94
N ILE A 8 -34.23 -14.96 46.13
CA ILE A 8 -34.06 -15.33 44.72
C ILE A 8 -32.56 -15.55 44.48
N ALA A 9 -32.23 -16.72 43.94
CA ALA A 9 -30.92 -17.15 43.48
C ALA A 9 -30.81 -16.98 41.95
N ILE A 10 -29.60 -17.20 41.42
CA ILE A 10 -29.26 -17.48 40.00
C ILE A 10 -29.09 -16.17 39.17
N LEU A 11 -28.02 -15.92 38.41
CA LEU A 11 -27.44 -16.74 37.35
C LEU A 11 -26.02 -16.27 37.03
N SER A 12 -25.10 -17.21 36.87
CA SER A 12 -23.74 -17.02 36.36
C SER A 12 -23.78 -16.37 34.96
N ILE A 13 -23.36 -15.12 34.84
CA ILE A 13 -23.00 -14.55 33.54
C ILE A 13 -21.53 -14.90 33.30
N PHE A 14 -21.32 -15.99 32.57
CA PHE A 14 -20.09 -16.17 31.80
C PHE A 14 -20.11 -15.10 30.72
N MET A 15 -19.43 -13.99 30.95
CA MET A 15 -19.16 -13.02 29.89
C MET A 15 -18.13 -13.65 28.95
N LEU A 16 -18.62 -14.45 27.99
CA LEU A 16 -17.87 -14.82 26.80
C LEU A 16 -17.60 -13.52 26.05
N ILE A 17 -16.46 -12.90 26.34
CA ILE A 17 -15.85 -11.91 25.46
C ILE A 17 -15.28 -12.72 24.29
N THR A 18 -16.14 -13.14 23.37
CA THR A 18 -15.67 -13.50 22.04
C THR A 18 -15.33 -12.19 21.36
N ALA A 19 -14.12 -11.69 21.61
CA ALA A 19 -13.50 -10.70 20.76
C ALA A 19 -13.25 -11.40 19.42
N CYS A 20 -14.27 -11.41 18.57
CA CYS A 20 -14.08 -11.65 17.14
C CYS A 20 -13.37 -10.39 16.63
N GLY A 21 -12.04 -10.38 16.77
CA GLY A 21 -11.18 -9.40 16.14
C GLY A 21 -11.36 -9.58 14.65
N LYS A 22 -12.28 -8.80 14.07
CA LYS A 22 -12.45 -8.70 12.63
C LYS A 22 -11.19 -8.01 12.13
N SER A 23 -10.24 -8.79 11.62
CA SER A 23 -9.08 -8.23 10.94
C SER A 23 -9.58 -7.66 9.61
N GLU A 24 -9.61 -6.34 9.49
CA GLU A 24 -9.87 -5.71 8.21
C GLU A 24 -8.65 -5.86 7.32
N PRO A 25 -8.83 -6.04 6.00
CA PRO A 25 -7.70 -6.09 5.08
C PRO A 25 -6.87 -4.82 5.21
N GLN A 26 -5.56 -4.98 5.27
CA GLN A 26 -4.62 -3.88 5.39
C GLN A 26 -4.18 -3.44 4.00
N THR A 27 -4.41 -2.17 3.67
CA THR A 27 -3.89 -1.59 2.44
C THR A 27 -2.48 -1.05 2.65
N MET A 28 -1.71 -0.96 1.58
CA MET A 28 -0.38 -0.36 1.59
C MET A 28 -0.28 0.68 0.49
N THR A 29 0.24 1.85 0.82
CA THR A 29 0.43 2.95 -0.11
C THR A 29 1.92 3.18 -0.37
N LEU A 30 2.30 3.33 -1.64
CA LEU A 30 3.65 3.65 -2.09
C LEU A 30 3.60 4.90 -2.96
N SER A 31 4.42 5.91 -2.64
CA SER A 31 4.41 7.20 -3.33
C SER A 31 5.75 7.47 -4.00
N PHE A 32 5.78 7.55 -5.33
CA PHE A 32 7.02 7.78 -6.08
C PHE A 32 7.04 9.18 -6.67
N GLU A 33 8.15 9.91 -6.55
CA GLU A 33 8.36 11.16 -7.28
C GLU A 33 8.16 10.94 -8.78
N SER A 34 7.43 11.86 -9.42
CA SER A 34 7.04 11.78 -10.82
C SER A 34 6.88 13.17 -11.41
N ASN A 35 7.26 13.33 -12.68
CA ASN A 35 6.92 14.53 -13.45
C ASN A 35 6.40 14.10 -14.83
N PRO A 36 5.06 13.95 -14.98
CA PRO A 36 4.44 13.48 -16.22
C PRO A 36 4.80 14.33 -17.45
N THR A 37 5.18 15.60 -17.28
CA THR A 37 5.55 16.49 -18.39
C THR A 37 6.86 16.12 -19.07
N THR A 38 7.68 15.29 -18.42
CA THR A 38 8.92 14.74 -18.99
C THR A 38 8.69 13.51 -19.87
N GLY A 39 7.46 12.97 -19.84
CA GLY A 39 7.07 11.75 -20.53
C GLY A 39 7.32 10.45 -19.77
N TYR A 40 7.96 10.53 -18.62
CA TYR A 40 8.17 9.37 -17.75
C TYR A 40 6.96 9.11 -16.87
N SER A 41 6.74 7.83 -16.57
CA SER A 41 5.71 7.38 -15.64
C SER A 41 6.15 6.11 -14.93
N TRP A 42 5.63 5.88 -13.74
CA TRP A 42 5.77 4.60 -13.05
C TRP A 42 4.71 3.62 -13.53
N THR A 43 5.11 2.37 -13.71
CA THR A 43 4.19 1.25 -13.99
C THR A 43 4.46 0.13 -13.02
N ALA A 44 3.40 -0.52 -12.53
CA ALA A 44 3.49 -1.67 -11.63
C ALA A 44 3.31 -2.98 -12.41
N THR A 45 4.14 -3.98 -12.08
CA THR A 45 3.96 -5.38 -12.48
C THR A 45 3.77 -6.22 -11.23
N GLN A 46 2.68 -6.97 -11.18
CA GLN A 46 2.22 -7.70 -10.01
C GLN A 46 1.55 -9.03 -10.39
N ASN A 47 1.37 -9.90 -9.40
CA ASN A 47 0.43 -11.02 -9.50
C ASN A 47 -1.00 -10.53 -9.16
N PRO A 48 -1.93 -10.47 -10.13
CA PRO A 48 -3.29 -9.96 -9.90
C PRO A 48 -4.13 -10.84 -8.96
N GLU A 49 -3.78 -12.11 -8.78
CA GLU A 49 -4.44 -13.00 -7.81
C GLU A 49 -4.11 -12.58 -6.37
N LEU A 50 -2.91 -12.06 -6.13
CA LEU A 50 -2.45 -11.66 -4.79
C LEU A 50 -2.75 -10.18 -4.51
N PHE A 51 -2.67 -9.30 -5.51
CA PHE A 51 -2.89 -7.87 -5.34
C PHE A 51 -3.73 -7.25 -6.44
N THR A 52 -4.60 -6.33 -6.05
CA THR A 52 -5.09 -5.27 -6.93
C THR A 52 -4.26 -4.02 -6.66
N ILE A 53 -3.76 -3.40 -7.71
CA ILE A 53 -2.98 -2.15 -7.64
C ILE A 53 -3.72 -1.09 -8.44
N THR A 54 -3.97 0.06 -7.82
CA THR A 54 -4.47 1.27 -8.48
C THR A 54 -3.50 2.41 -8.22
N ASP A 55 -3.47 3.41 -9.09
CA ASP A 55 -2.62 4.57 -8.91
C ASP A 55 -3.25 5.89 -9.34
N GLU A 56 -2.70 6.98 -8.81
CA GLU A 56 -3.04 8.34 -9.19
C GLU A 56 -1.79 9.24 -9.17
N TYR A 57 -1.83 10.32 -9.95
CA TYR A 57 -0.81 11.36 -9.89
C TYR A 57 -1.33 12.54 -9.06
N ILE A 58 -0.53 12.96 -8.08
CA ILE A 58 -0.77 14.11 -7.21
C ILE A 58 0.32 15.14 -7.49
N GLU A 59 -0.06 16.26 -8.09
CA GLU A 59 0.85 17.39 -8.31
C GLU A 59 1.24 18.05 -6.99
N ASN A 60 2.49 18.50 -6.86
CA ASN A 60 2.94 19.23 -5.68
C ASN A 60 2.27 20.61 -5.60
N GLU A 61 2.13 21.14 -4.38
CA GLU A 61 1.66 22.53 -4.18
C GLU A 61 2.56 23.53 -4.91
N HIS A 62 1.95 24.49 -5.61
CA HIS A 62 2.64 25.49 -6.42
C HIS A 62 1.81 26.78 -6.56
N GLU A 63 2.45 27.85 -7.03
CA GLU A 63 1.78 29.13 -7.30
C GLU A 63 0.90 29.06 -8.55
N GLU A 64 -0.20 29.84 -8.57
CA GLU A 64 -1.11 29.88 -9.72
C GLU A 64 -0.37 30.29 -11.01
N GLY A 65 -0.58 29.52 -12.08
CA GLY A 65 0.01 29.78 -13.40
C GLY A 65 1.34 29.07 -13.66
N MET A 66 1.88 28.30 -12.70
CA MET A 66 3.00 27.41 -13.00
C MET A 66 2.55 26.22 -13.86
N THR A 67 3.43 25.77 -14.75
CA THR A 67 3.21 24.60 -15.62
C THR A 67 4.40 23.65 -15.52
N GLY A 68 4.16 22.35 -15.64
CA GLY A 68 5.25 21.36 -15.56
C GLY A 68 5.74 21.11 -14.14
N VAL A 69 4.89 21.38 -13.14
CA VAL A 69 5.18 21.09 -11.75
C VAL A 69 5.20 19.58 -11.57
N GLY A 70 6.26 19.10 -10.92
CA GLY A 70 6.36 17.69 -10.54
C GLY A 70 5.37 17.34 -9.43
N GLY A 71 5.37 16.08 -9.06
CA GLY A 71 4.43 15.56 -8.08
C GLY A 71 4.83 14.15 -7.71
N GLN A 72 3.84 13.38 -7.26
CA GLN A 72 4.02 12.00 -6.88
C GLN A 72 2.99 11.13 -7.59
N GLN A 73 3.42 9.95 -8.04
CA GLN A 73 2.53 8.88 -8.44
C GLN A 73 2.33 7.95 -7.25
N VAL A 74 1.10 7.90 -6.75
CA VAL A 74 0.70 7.18 -5.55
C VAL A 74 0.03 5.89 -5.95
N PHE A 75 0.58 4.75 -5.50
CA PHE A 75 0.04 3.42 -5.71
C PHE A 75 -0.62 2.91 -4.44
N LEU A 76 -1.87 2.46 -4.55
CA LEU A 76 -2.61 1.76 -3.51
C LEU A 76 -2.61 0.26 -3.81
N LEU A 77 -2.08 -0.53 -2.88
CA LEU A 77 -2.01 -1.98 -2.95
C LEU A 77 -3.09 -2.59 -2.07
N LEU A 78 -4.05 -3.27 -2.68
CA LEU A 78 -5.12 -3.99 -2.01
C LEU A 78 -4.83 -5.49 -2.06
N PRO A 79 -4.65 -6.16 -0.90
CA PRO A 79 -4.37 -7.59 -0.85
C PRO A 79 -5.64 -8.40 -1.14
N ASN A 80 -5.55 -9.28 -2.15
CA ASN A 80 -6.63 -10.17 -2.57
C ASN A 80 -6.48 -11.56 -1.95
N GLU A 81 -5.29 -12.18 -2.07
CA GLU A 81 -5.01 -13.53 -1.59
C GLU A 81 -3.74 -13.64 -0.74
N GLN A 82 -3.71 -14.62 0.17
CA GLN A 82 -2.51 -14.87 0.98
C GLN A 82 -1.39 -15.45 0.10
N GLY A 83 -0.14 -15.13 0.42
CA GLY A 83 1.01 -15.64 -0.30
C GLY A 83 2.20 -14.69 -0.29
N THR A 84 3.26 -15.09 -0.97
CA THR A 84 4.45 -14.26 -1.16
C THR A 84 4.61 -13.94 -2.63
N CYS A 85 4.84 -12.67 -2.96
CA CYS A 85 5.16 -12.26 -4.33
C CYS A 85 6.15 -11.10 -4.35
N GLU A 86 6.72 -10.89 -5.53
CA GLU A 86 7.45 -9.68 -5.88
C GLU A 86 6.51 -8.74 -6.64
N ILE A 87 6.54 -7.45 -6.30
CA ILE A 87 5.90 -6.37 -7.05
C ILE A 87 7.03 -5.47 -7.56
N THR A 88 7.05 -5.20 -8.87
CA THR A 88 8.08 -4.36 -9.48
C THR A 88 7.45 -3.09 -10.06
N PHE A 89 8.02 -1.95 -9.70
CA PHE A 89 7.68 -0.63 -10.21
C PHE A 89 8.78 -0.18 -11.18
N SER A 90 8.40 0.21 -12.38
CA SER A 90 9.33 0.61 -13.45
C SER A 90 9.07 2.03 -13.88
N TYR A 91 10.11 2.86 -13.88
CA TYR A 91 10.09 4.24 -14.36
C TYR A 91 10.67 4.32 -15.76
N ALA A 92 9.82 4.64 -16.73
CA ALA A 92 10.21 4.69 -18.14
C ALA A 92 9.30 5.62 -18.94
N ARG A 93 9.75 5.99 -20.14
CA ARG A 93 8.91 6.56 -21.19
C ARG A 93 8.24 5.44 -21.98
N SER A 94 6.92 5.45 -22.03
CA SER A 94 6.14 4.39 -22.68
C SER A 94 6.39 4.25 -24.19
N TRP A 95 6.94 5.28 -24.83
CA TRP A 95 7.26 5.29 -26.27
C TRP A 95 8.72 4.99 -26.60
N GLU A 96 9.60 4.85 -25.60
CA GLU A 96 10.98 4.43 -25.83
C GLU A 96 11.06 2.90 -25.78
N GLN A 97 11.71 2.28 -26.77
CA GLN A 97 11.89 0.81 -26.83
C GLN A 97 13.13 0.36 -26.04
N THR A 98 13.39 1.02 -24.92
CA THR A 98 14.53 0.75 -24.05
C THR A 98 14.07 0.14 -22.74
N GLU A 99 15.00 -0.50 -22.03
CA GLU A 99 14.77 -0.93 -20.66
C GLU A 99 14.41 0.26 -19.77
N ALA A 100 13.71 0.01 -18.66
CA ALA A 100 13.34 1.06 -17.72
C ALA A 100 14.59 1.72 -17.09
N ASP A 101 14.56 3.04 -16.97
CA ASP A 101 15.65 3.84 -16.41
C ASP A 101 15.87 3.54 -14.93
N THR A 102 14.78 3.22 -14.21
CA THR A 102 14.82 2.83 -12.81
C THR A 102 13.74 1.79 -12.52
N THR A 103 14.09 0.81 -11.68
CA THR A 103 13.15 -0.16 -11.14
C THR A 103 13.26 -0.25 -9.63
N VAL A 104 12.12 -0.37 -8.96
CA VAL A 104 12.00 -0.64 -7.52
C VAL A 104 11.17 -1.88 -7.35
N SER A 105 11.72 -2.92 -6.72
CA SER A 105 11.02 -4.17 -6.44
C SER A 105 10.82 -4.37 -4.95
N TYR A 106 9.64 -4.82 -4.54
CA TYR A 106 9.32 -5.22 -3.18
C TYR A 106 8.92 -6.69 -3.13
N THR A 107 9.59 -7.46 -2.28
CA THR A 107 9.12 -8.79 -1.91
C THR A 107 8.17 -8.63 -0.73
N VAL A 108 6.93 -9.07 -0.90
CA VAL A 108 5.87 -8.91 0.09
C VAL A 108 5.24 -10.25 0.44
N GLU A 109 4.81 -10.37 1.70
CA GLU A 109 4.03 -11.49 2.22
C GLU A 109 2.66 -10.97 2.66
N ILE A 110 1.59 -11.58 2.14
CA ILE A 110 0.22 -11.38 2.60
C ILE A 110 -0.14 -12.54 3.52
N ASP A 111 -0.48 -12.25 4.76
CA ASP A 111 -0.94 -13.28 5.70
C ASP A 111 -2.41 -13.67 5.49
N LYS A 112 -2.87 -14.68 6.23
CA LYS A 112 -4.27 -15.16 6.17
C LYS A 112 -5.33 -14.10 6.50
N ASN A 113 -4.94 -13.02 7.18
CA ASN A 113 -5.79 -11.90 7.58
C ASN A 113 -5.70 -10.73 6.58
N LYS A 114 -4.98 -10.93 5.46
CA LYS A 114 -4.70 -9.90 4.46
C LYS A 114 -3.85 -8.74 5.01
N HIS A 115 -2.98 -9.02 5.99
CA HIS A 115 -1.95 -8.06 6.38
C HIS A 115 -0.75 -8.17 5.44
N ILE A 116 -0.21 -7.02 5.05
CA ILE A 116 0.92 -6.92 4.14
C ILE A 116 2.19 -6.75 4.97
N LYS A 117 3.18 -7.61 4.72
CA LYS A 117 4.51 -7.50 5.29
C LYS A 117 5.54 -7.38 4.18
N VAL A 118 6.27 -6.27 4.17
CA VAL A 118 7.43 -6.12 3.26
C VAL A 118 8.60 -6.91 3.82
N LEU A 119 9.08 -7.88 3.04
CA LEU A 119 10.22 -8.73 3.39
C LEU A 119 11.54 -8.11 2.95
N SER A 120 11.57 -7.49 1.77
CA SER A 120 12.75 -6.83 1.22
C SER A 120 12.39 -5.84 0.12
N SER A 121 13.30 -4.93 -0.18
CA SER A 121 13.23 -4.02 -1.31
C SER A 121 14.54 -4.03 -2.11
N LYS A 122 14.46 -3.78 -3.41
CA LYS A 122 15.61 -3.65 -4.31
C LYS A 122 15.41 -2.46 -5.24
N LEU A 123 16.45 -1.66 -5.43
CA LEU A 123 16.54 -0.60 -6.45
C LEU A 123 17.53 -1.05 -7.53
N ALA A 124 17.23 -0.79 -8.80
CA ALA A 124 18.15 -0.96 -9.91
C ALA A 124 17.97 0.17 -10.94
N GLY A 125 19.07 0.62 -11.57
CA GLY A 125 19.09 1.81 -12.42
C GLY A 125 19.27 3.11 -11.63
N GLY A 126 19.18 4.26 -12.32
CA GLY A 126 19.26 5.59 -11.68
C GLY A 126 20.68 6.14 -11.45
N ASP A 127 21.64 5.98 -12.36
CA ASP A 127 23.00 6.54 -12.17
C ASP A 127 23.04 8.10 -12.24
N ASP A 128 21.95 8.74 -12.65
CA ASP A 128 21.77 10.20 -12.61
C ASP A 128 21.13 10.61 -11.27
N ILE A 129 21.84 11.42 -10.47
CA ILE A 129 21.38 11.90 -9.16
C ILE A 129 20.06 12.68 -9.22
N ASN A 130 19.65 13.17 -10.40
CA ASN A 130 18.37 13.86 -10.61
C ASN A 130 17.23 12.89 -10.98
N SER A 131 17.56 11.62 -11.20
CA SER A 131 16.66 10.54 -11.61
C SER A 131 16.70 9.37 -10.63
N ILE A 132 17.25 9.54 -9.42
CA ILE A 132 17.14 8.56 -8.34
C ILE A 132 15.88 8.88 -7.53
N PRO A 133 14.73 8.23 -7.83
CA PRO A 133 13.60 8.23 -6.93
C PRO A 133 14.04 7.62 -5.60
N GLN A 134 13.80 8.33 -4.51
CA GLN A 134 13.97 7.75 -3.18
C GLN A 134 13.10 6.49 -3.09
N ILE A 135 13.64 5.39 -2.54
CA ILE A 135 12.82 4.19 -2.28
C ILE A 135 11.69 4.64 -1.35
N PRO A 136 10.43 4.61 -1.80
CA PRO A 136 9.34 5.09 -0.96
C PRO A 136 9.20 4.21 0.25
N LYS A 137 8.99 4.83 1.41
CA LYS A 137 8.64 4.07 2.61
C LYS A 137 7.16 3.69 2.49
N PRO A 138 6.82 2.39 2.51
CA PRO A 138 5.43 1.99 2.52
C PRO A 138 4.72 2.58 3.73
N VAL A 139 3.58 3.22 3.48
CA VAL A 139 2.65 3.63 4.53
C VAL A 139 1.59 2.55 4.62
N ILE A 140 1.39 2.06 5.84
CA ILE A 140 0.42 1.02 6.16
C ILE A 140 -0.71 1.71 6.90
N GLU A 141 -1.92 1.66 6.33
CA GLU A 141 -3.14 2.23 6.93
C GLU A 141 -3.91 1.20 7.76
#